data_AF-A0A7V3X4P6-F1
#
_entry.id   AF-A0A7V3X4P6-F1
#
_cell.length_a   1.000
_cell.length_b   1.000
_cell.length_c   1.000
_cell.angle_alpha   90.00
_cell.angle_beta   90.00
_cell.angle_gamma   90.00
#
_symmetry.space_group_name_H-M   'P 1'
#
loop_
_entity.id
_entity.type
_entity.pdbx_description
1 polymer ?
#
loop_
_entity_poly.entity_id
_entity_poly.type
_entity_poly.pdbx_seq_one_letter_code
_entity_poly.pdbx_strand_id
1 'polypeptide(L)' 'QAITAWELYPNGTEGYRTAEVTLGGVDTDALSSKTMQAKGVPGLYFIGEVVDVTGWLGGYNFQWAWSSGWAAGVAIRQP' A
#
# COMPACT_ATOMS: atom_id res chain seq x y z
N GLN A 1 28.32 -19.03 23.07
CA GLN A 1 27.83 -17.82 22.37
C GLN A 1 27.12 -18.22 21.07
N ALA A 2 25.93 -18.82 21.15
CA ALA A 2 25.12 -19.20 19.97
C ALA A 2 23.63 -18.83 20.09
N ILE A 3 23.13 -18.58 21.31
CA ILE A 3 21.72 -18.22 21.55
C ILE A 3 21.42 -16.75 21.18
N THR A 4 22.40 -15.86 21.35
CA THR A 4 22.21 -14.41 21.16
C THR A 4 22.74 -13.89 19.82
N ALA A 5 23.38 -14.73 19.02
CA ALA A 5 24.03 -14.34 17.76
C ALA A 5 24.02 -15.51 16.76
N TRP A 6 22.84 -16.07 16.52
CA TRP A 6 22.67 -17.13 15.51
C TRP A 6 22.55 -16.51 14.12
N GLU A 7 23.49 -16.86 13.23
CA GLU A 7 23.42 -16.48 11.82
C GLU A 7 22.45 -17.39 11.05
N LEU A 8 21.48 -16.76 10.38
CA LEU A 8 20.50 -17.40 9.52
C LEU A 8 20.66 -16.89 8.09
N TYR A 9 20.61 -17.79 7.12
CA TYR A 9 20.67 -17.47 5.69
C TYR A 9 19.42 -18.02 5.00
N PRO A 10 18.30 -17.26 4.98
CA PRO A 10 17.08 -17.68 4.29
C PRO A 10 17.31 -17.83 2.78
N ASN A 11 16.79 -18.89 2.18
CA ASN A 11 16.90 -19.12 0.73
C ASN A 11 15.88 -18.33 -0.11
N GLY A 12 14.86 -17.72 0.51
CA GLY A 12 13.80 -16.98 -0.17
C GLY A 12 12.58 -16.74 0.72
N THR A 13 11.48 -16.30 0.11
CA THR A 13 10.17 -16.11 0.75
C THR A 13 9.15 -17.15 0.26
N GLU A 14 8.08 -17.39 1.03
CA GLU A 14 7.04 -18.36 0.66
C GLU A 14 6.16 -17.89 -0.52
N GLY A 15 6.21 -16.60 -0.86
CA GLY A 15 5.44 -15.99 -1.93
C GLY A 15 3.98 -15.67 -1.59
N TYR A 16 3.21 -15.29 -2.60
CA TYR A 16 1.90 -14.65 -2.45
C TYR A 16 0.80 -15.50 -1.82
N ARG A 17 0.94 -16.83 -1.78
CA ARG A 17 -0.06 -17.69 -1.12
C ARG A 17 -0.05 -17.55 0.40
N THR A 18 1.08 -17.12 0.98
CA THR A 18 1.22 -16.86 2.41
C THR A 18 1.42 -15.38 2.73
N ALA A 19 1.91 -14.57 1.78
CA ALA A 19 2.12 -13.15 2.03
C ALA A 19 0.82 -12.44 2.45
N GLU A 20 0.90 -11.61 3.49
CA GLU A 20 -0.25 -10.86 4.00
C GLU A 20 -0.56 -9.61 3.16
N VAL A 21 0.47 -9.03 2.52
CA VAL A 21 0.38 -7.81 1.72
C VAL A 21 1.35 -7.84 0.54
N THR A 22 1.09 -6.97 -0.44
CA THR A 22 1.97 -6.75 -1.60
C THR A 22 2.82 -5.49 -1.40
N LEU A 23 4.13 -5.60 -1.66
CA LEU A 23 5.03 -4.45 -1.79
C LEU A 23 5.05 -3.98 -3.25
N GLY A 24 5.05 -2.67 -3.48
CA GLY A 24 4.91 -2.08 -4.81
C GLY A 24 3.45 -1.73 -5.14
N GLY A 25 3.20 -1.31 -6.38
CA GLY A 25 1.85 -1.00 -6.84
C GLY A 25 1.84 0.10 -7.91
N VAL A 26 0.71 0.80 -8.03
CA VAL A 26 0.61 2.02 -8.83
C VAL A 26 1.47 3.10 -8.21
N ASP A 27 2.36 3.66 -9.02
CA ASP A 27 3.30 4.71 -8.62
C ASP A 27 2.56 5.91 -7.99
N THR A 28 2.93 6.24 -6.76
CA THR A 28 2.34 7.36 -6.02
C THR A 28 2.65 8.72 -6.66
N ASP A 29 3.75 8.84 -7.43
CA ASP A 29 4.05 10.05 -8.18
C ASP A 29 3.06 10.28 -9.33
N ALA A 30 2.37 9.23 -9.80
CA ALA A 30 1.31 9.36 -10.80
C ALA A 30 -0.04 9.80 -10.18
N LEU A 31 -0.16 9.85 -8.85
CA LEU A 31 -1.40 10.12 -8.14
C LEU A 31 -1.36 11.46 -7.39
N SER A 32 -2.51 12.11 -7.29
CA SER A 32 -2.69 13.26 -6.40
C SER A 32 -2.73 12.78 -4.95
N SER A 33 -1.78 13.23 -4.11
CA SER A 33 -1.72 12.86 -2.69
C SER A 33 -2.94 13.34 -1.87
N LYS A 34 -3.69 14.32 -2.38
CA LYS A 34 -4.90 14.86 -1.71
C LYS A 34 -6.18 14.11 -2.09
N THR A 35 -6.28 13.66 -3.34
CA THR A 35 -7.54 13.18 -3.92
C THR A 35 -7.48 11.73 -4.39
N MET A 36 -6.29 11.15 -4.46
CA MET A 36 -6.02 9.82 -5.01
C MET A 36 -6.37 9.66 -6.51
N GLN A 37 -6.62 10.77 -7.21
CA GLN A 37 -6.89 10.76 -8.65
C GLN A 37 -5.59 10.60 -9.45
N ALA A 38 -5.64 9.85 -10.54
CA ALA A 38 -4.54 9.76 -11.49
C ALA A 38 -4.30 11.11 -12.19
N LYS A 39 -3.06 11.61 -12.15
CA LYS A 39 -2.69 12.91 -12.75
C LYS A 39 -2.90 12.93 -14.27
N GLY A 40 -2.70 11.80 -14.94
CA GLY A 40 -2.81 11.67 -16.40
C GLY A 40 -4.20 11.31 -16.93
N VAL A 41 -5.13 10.90 -16.07
CA VAL A 41 -6.46 10.41 -16.49
C VAL A 41 -7.53 10.99 -15.56
N PRO A 42 -8.16 12.12 -15.92
CA PRO A 42 -9.25 12.70 -15.16
C PRO A 42 -10.39 11.70 -14.97
N GLY A 43 -10.91 11.63 -13.75
CA GLY A 43 -11.98 10.71 -13.35
C GLY A 43 -11.54 9.31 -12.92
N LEU A 44 -10.26 8.96 -13.05
CA LEU A 44 -9.71 7.68 -12.58
C LEU A 44 -9.02 7.83 -11.22
N TYR A 45 -9.31 6.93 -10.28
CA TYR A 45 -8.80 6.96 -8.90
C TYR A 45 -8.24 5.59 -8.49
N PHE A 46 -7.23 5.58 -7.64
CA PHE A 46 -6.62 4.37 -7.08
C PHE A 46 -6.51 4.51 -5.56
N ILE A 47 -6.95 3.50 -4.81
CA ILE A 47 -6.98 3.52 -3.34
C ILE A 47 -6.56 2.16 -2.79
N GLY A 48 -6.17 2.12 -1.51
CA GLY A 48 -5.80 0.89 -0.82
C GLY A 48 -4.52 0.25 -1.38
N GLU A 49 -4.44 -1.08 -1.24
CA GLU A 49 -3.22 -1.87 -1.47
C GLU A 49 -2.74 -1.89 -2.93
N VAL A 50 -3.58 -1.49 -3.90
CA VAL A 50 -3.13 -1.40 -5.31
C VAL A 50 -2.13 -0.28 -5.53
N VAL A 51 -2.08 0.70 -4.63
CA VAL A 51 -1.15 1.83 -4.65
C VAL A 51 0.16 1.38 -4.01
N ASP A 52 1.29 1.90 -4.50
CA ASP A 52 2.62 1.65 -3.93
C ASP A 52 2.82 2.29 -2.54
N VAL A 53 2.08 1.77 -1.56
CA VAL A 53 2.10 2.13 -0.15
C VAL A 53 1.86 0.86 0.67
N THR A 54 2.89 0.42 1.38
CA THR A 54 2.83 -0.80 2.21
C THR A 54 3.13 -0.45 3.67
N GLY A 55 2.16 -0.67 4.54
CA GLY A 55 2.30 -0.46 5.97
C GLY A 55 2.95 -1.66 6.69
N TRP A 56 3.47 -1.42 7.89
CA TRP A 56 3.93 -2.49 8.77
C TRP A 56 2.77 -3.39 9.23
N LEU A 57 3.11 -4.59 9.72
CA LEU A 57 2.14 -5.46 10.39
C LEU A 57 1.53 -4.74 11.61
N GLY A 58 0.25 -5.00 11.90
CA GLY A 58 -0.45 -4.41 13.04
C GLY A 58 -1.50 -3.36 12.66
N GLY A 59 -2.14 -3.51 11.49
CA GLY A 59 -3.32 -2.71 11.11
C GLY A 59 -3.04 -1.47 10.25
N TYR A 60 -1.77 -1.18 9.94
CA TYR A 60 -1.40 -0.01 9.13
C TYR A 60 -1.94 -0.09 7.69
N ASN A 61 -1.97 -1.29 7.09
CA ASN A 61 -2.53 -1.49 5.75
C ASN A 61 -4.04 -1.24 5.70
N PHE A 62 -4.78 -1.65 6.74
CA PHE A 62 -6.19 -1.28 6.89
C PHE A 62 -6.34 0.24 7.05
N GLN A 63 -5.56 0.86 7.93
CA GLN A 63 -5.61 2.31 8.12
C GLN A 63 -5.36 3.09 6.80
N TRP A 64 -4.42 2.62 5.98
CA TRP A 64 -4.17 3.16 4.64
C TRP A 64 -5.37 2.98 3.72
N ALA A 65 -5.96 1.79 3.67
CA ALA A 65 -7.15 1.52 2.86
C ALA A 65 -8.32 2.44 3.25
N TRP A 66 -8.55 2.67 4.54
CA TRP A 66 -9.59 3.58 5.02
C TRP A 66 -9.30 5.04 4.65
N SER A 67 -8.08 5.50 4.89
CA SER A 67 -7.69 6.90 4.68
C SER A 67 -7.72 7.28 3.20
N SER A 68 -7.14 6.44 2.33
CA SER A 68 -7.11 6.66 0.88
C SER A 68 -8.52 6.57 0.27
N GLY A 69 -9.32 5.59 0.69
CA GLY A 69 -10.72 5.46 0.28
C GLY A 69 -11.57 6.68 0.66
N TRP A 70 -11.41 7.17 1.88
CA TRP A 70 -12.08 8.40 2.33
C TRP A 70 -11.67 9.62 1.50
N ALA A 71 -10.37 9.82 1.28
CA ALA A 71 -9.86 10.95 0.50
C ALA A 71 -10.41 10.96 -0.94
N ALA A 72 -10.42 9.80 -1.61
CA ALA A 72 -11.01 9.66 -2.94
C ALA A 72 -12.53 9.93 -2.93
N GLY A 73 -13.25 9.34 -1.96
CA GLY A 73 -14.70 9.54 -1.83
C GLY A 73 -15.09 11.00 -1.60
N VAL A 74 -14.36 11.72 -0.75
CA VAL A 74 -14.56 13.16 -0.53
C VAL A 74 -14.28 13.96 -1.80
N ALA A 75 -13.22 13.62 -2.54
CA ALA A 75 -12.89 14.29 -3.79
C ALA A 75 -13.95 14.05 -4.89
N ILE A 76 -14.50 12.84 -4.99
CA ILE A 76 -15.56 12.49 -5.95
C ILE A 76 -16.88 13.20 -5.62
N ARG A 77 -17.18 13.37 -4.32
CA ARG A 77 -18.40 14.05 -3.86
C ARG A 77 -18.39 15.54 -4.20
N GLN A 78 -17.24 16.19 -4.18
CA GLN A 78 -17.15 17.63 -4.42
C GLN A 78 -17.42 17.92 -5.92
N PRO A 79 -18.39 18.78 -6.24
CA PRO A 79 -18.76 19.10 -7.63
C PRO A 79 -17.66 19.88 -8.37
#